data_AF-A0A963A4J3-F1
#
_entry.id   AF-A0A963A4J3-F1
#
_cell.length_a   1.000
_cell.length_b   1.000
_cell.length_c   1.000
_cell.angle_alpha   90.00
_cell.angle_beta   90.00
_cell.angle_gamma   90.00
#
_symmetry.space_group_name_H-M   'P 1'
#
loop_
_entity.id
_entity.type
_entity.pdbx_description
1 polymer ?
#
loop_
_entity_poly.entity_id
_entity_poly.type
_entity_poly.pdbx_seq_one_letter_code
_entity_poly.pdbx_strand_id
1 'polypeptide(L)'
;QWGAIGLLAAEDIFGIPVSQWVKDRNQVWLNNSYSGTGWGYTSGISIAGTPSGLVQMVLDDQTTRDPRWLTAEKWIADNWNSEYLASPTNRHYYALYATTKAMRLAQPEPVVNFSSNGFDWFSDPVNGLARTLIDDQQSDGRFPGSEWITNQLRSAWGVIMLSRTLFVQPPVADAGRDRVWAVDLPLEFDGSNSFHLDPFRSLVKYEWDFDGDGVYDSSSTQPTATYTYLLSEYPEATLPQTITVTLRVTDNNIPPLQDTDTVAITIAIPPHPPVAEAGGPYTCTQGVPCELDGSGSFDIDPTDFITSYEWELDGLFPFDFDEANGAQPAVVFDTLGTHNVGLRVWDNAVLNDVNGNFIQDPEERLSDQHFTTVNVVVNLPPVAAVNGPFTIDEGASITLDATGSSDPNGDLLQYTWDLDNDGLFDDATGATYLFTGLDDGVYPVQLQVSDTLLSDTTATSVTVNNVAPSVDAGPDQTIDEGGPANFSGSFSDPGILDTHTIVWDFGDGSGDSGDLNTSHTYTDDGVFTVTLTVTDDDGGVGSDTLVVTVNNVPPVVDAGPDATLNEGETFVSAGSFTDQGADSWTATVDYGEGAGPEPLALNPDGSFALNNLYQDD
;
A
#
# COMPACT_ATOMS: atom_id res chain seq x y z
N GLN A 1 -6.83 -28.10 -32.17
CA GLN A 1 -8.00 -27.29 -32.62
C GLN A 1 -9.17 -27.29 -31.64
N TRP A 2 -9.97 -28.37 -31.47
CA TRP A 2 -11.18 -28.31 -30.63
C TRP A 2 -10.89 -27.94 -29.18
N GLY A 3 -9.77 -28.44 -28.63
CA GLY A 3 -9.24 -27.97 -27.35
C GLY A 3 -9.03 -26.46 -27.34
N ALA A 4 -8.34 -25.90 -28.33
CA ALA A 4 -8.15 -24.44 -28.44
C ALA A 4 -9.48 -23.67 -28.61
N ILE A 5 -10.43 -24.19 -29.40
CA ILE A 5 -11.76 -23.57 -29.56
C ILE A 5 -12.52 -23.53 -28.23
N GLY A 6 -12.44 -24.59 -27.43
CA GLY A 6 -13.07 -24.68 -26.12
C GLY A 6 -12.35 -23.85 -25.07
N LEU A 7 -11.02 -23.82 -25.11
CA LEU A 7 -10.20 -23.01 -24.20
C LEU A 7 -10.37 -21.51 -24.46
N LEU A 8 -10.40 -21.08 -25.72
CA LEU A 8 -10.77 -19.72 -26.09
C LEU A 8 -12.16 -19.36 -25.57
N ALA A 9 -13.14 -20.26 -25.70
CA ALA A 9 -14.45 -20.02 -25.10
C ALA A 9 -14.41 -19.97 -23.56
N ALA A 10 -13.59 -20.81 -22.91
CA ALA A 10 -13.41 -20.80 -21.46
C ALA A 10 -12.82 -19.46 -20.97
N GLU A 11 -11.82 -18.94 -21.67
CA GLU A 11 -11.16 -17.68 -21.36
C GLU A 11 -12.06 -16.48 -21.70
N ASP A 12 -12.56 -16.42 -22.94
CA ASP A 12 -13.31 -15.27 -23.47
C ASP A 12 -14.75 -15.17 -22.93
N ILE A 13 -15.42 -16.30 -22.67
CA ILE A 13 -16.85 -16.32 -22.27
C ILE A 13 -17.01 -16.56 -20.77
N PHE A 14 -16.16 -17.41 -20.18
CA PHE A 14 -16.32 -17.84 -18.79
C PHE A 14 -15.25 -17.25 -17.86
N GLY A 15 -14.32 -16.43 -18.36
CA GLY A 15 -13.27 -15.79 -17.57
C GLY A 15 -12.28 -16.79 -16.95
N ILE A 16 -12.22 -18.02 -17.45
CA ILE A 16 -11.33 -19.07 -16.94
C ILE A 16 -9.99 -18.97 -17.67
N PRO A 17 -8.91 -18.49 -17.02
CA PRO A 17 -7.64 -18.25 -17.71
C PRO A 17 -7.02 -19.56 -18.18
N VAL A 18 -6.48 -19.56 -19.41
CA VAL A 18 -5.75 -20.72 -19.93
C VAL A 18 -4.35 -20.73 -19.33
N SER A 19 -4.01 -21.81 -18.60
CA SER A 19 -2.71 -21.91 -17.94
C SER A 19 -1.54 -21.79 -18.93
N GLN A 20 -0.50 -21.04 -18.55
CA GLN A 20 0.65 -20.74 -19.41
C GLN A 20 1.30 -22.00 -20.03
N TRP A 21 1.41 -23.10 -19.28
CA TRP A 21 2.01 -24.33 -19.78
C TRP A 21 1.23 -24.95 -20.96
N VAL A 22 -0.07 -24.68 -21.07
CA VAL A 22 -0.91 -25.11 -22.20
C VAL A 22 -0.53 -24.32 -23.45
N LYS A 23 -0.38 -22.99 -23.33
CA LYS A 23 0.09 -22.11 -24.41
C LYS A 23 1.50 -22.50 -24.87
N ASP A 24 2.41 -22.77 -23.92
CA ASP A 24 3.77 -23.23 -24.24
C ASP A 24 3.77 -24.56 -25.01
N ARG A 25 2.91 -25.51 -24.63
CA ARG A 25 2.77 -26.79 -25.32
C ARG A 25 2.13 -26.63 -26.70
N ASN A 26 1.19 -25.71 -26.85
CA ASN A 26 0.56 -25.38 -28.12
C ASN A 26 1.57 -24.80 -29.11
N GLN A 27 2.49 -23.92 -28.68
CA GLN A 27 3.59 -23.43 -29.52
C GLN A 27 4.48 -24.55 -30.04
N VAL A 28 4.80 -25.56 -29.21
CA VAL A 28 5.56 -26.73 -29.67
C VAL A 28 4.81 -27.48 -30.78
N TRP A 29 3.49 -27.65 -30.64
CA TRP A 29 2.67 -28.29 -31.67
C TRP A 29 2.62 -27.45 -32.96
N LEU A 30 2.42 -26.13 -32.84
CA LEU A 30 2.39 -25.20 -33.98
C LEU A 30 3.69 -25.25 -34.78
N ASN A 31 4.84 -25.31 -34.10
CA ASN A 31 6.14 -25.38 -34.76
C ASN A 31 6.37 -26.72 -35.46
N ASN A 32 5.98 -27.83 -34.83
CA ASN A 32 6.19 -29.18 -35.40
C ASN A 32 5.28 -29.47 -36.60
N SER A 33 4.07 -28.90 -36.62
CA SER A 33 3.07 -29.16 -37.66
C SER A 33 3.10 -28.15 -38.80
N TYR A 34 3.87 -27.07 -38.68
CA TYR A 34 4.03 -26.05 -39.70
C TYR A 34 4.96 -26.52 -40.83
N SER A 35 4.52 -26.34 -42.07
CA SER A 35 5.23 -26.80 -43.27
C SER A 35 5.84 -25.67 -44.11
N GLY A 36 5.84 -24.43 -43.59
CA GLY A 36 6.35 -23.25 -44.30
C GLY A 36 5.28 -22.41 -45.02
N THR A 37 4.09 -22.97 -45.21
CA THR A 37 2.94 -22.25 -45.80
C THR A 37 1.59 -22.59 -45.14
N GLY A 38 1.57 -23.51 -44.17
CA GLY A 38 0.35 -23.93 -43.48
C GLY A 38 0.59 -25.12 -42.55
N TRP A 39 -0.48 -25.68 -41.99
CA TRP A 39 -0.41 -26.72 -40.94
C TRP A 39 -1.14 -28.02 -41.34
N GLY A 40 -0.74 -29.13 -40.72
CA GLY A 40 -1.31 -30.47 -40.91
C GLY A 40 -1.27 -31.34 -39.63
N TYR A 41 -1.78 -32.58 -39.69
CA TYR A 41 -1.90 -33.45 -38.50
C TYR A 41 -0.57 -34.08 -38.03
N THR A 42 0.33 -34.40 -38.96
CA THR A 42 1.61 -35.10 -38.68
C THR A 42 2.81 -34.46 -39.39
N SER A 43 2.61 -33.92 -40.59
CA SER A 43 3.46 -32.96 -41.32
C SER A 43 2.75 -32.56 -42.63
N GLY A 44 3.14 -31.44 -43.25
CA GLY A 44 2.52 -30.94 -44.50
C GLY A 44 1.33 -30.00 -44.29
N ILE A 45 0.58 -29.73 -45.36
CA ILE A 45 -0.56 -28.79 -45.35
C ILE A 45 -1.86 -29.58 -45.52
N SER A 46 -2.92 -29.20 -44.78
CA SER A 46 -4.27 -29.68 -45.07
C SER A 46 -5.32 -28.58 -44.91
N ILE A 47 -6.44 -28.70 -45.65
CA ILE A 47 -7.55 -27.75 -45.63
C ILE A 47 -8.17 -27.55 -44.24
N ALA A 48 -8.08 -28.55 -43.36
CA ALA A 48 -8.53 -28.45 -41.99
C ALA A 48 -7.40 -28.03 -41.04
N GLY A 49 -6.18 -28.50 -41.29
CA GLY A 49 -5.01 -28.25 -40.45
C GLY A 49 -4.59 -26.78 -40.48
N THR A 50 -4.58 -26.14 -41.64
CA THR A 50 -4.16 -24.73 -41.77
C THR A 50 -5.03 -23.77 -40.97
N PRO A 51 -6.37 -23.72 -41.13
CA PRO A 51 -7.20 -22.85 -40.30
C PRO A 51 -7.20 -23.27 -38.83
N SER A 52 -6.99 -24.56 -38.52
CA SER A 52 -6.78 -25.01 -37.14
C SER A 52 -5.52 -24.45 -36.50
N GLY A 53 -4.44 -24.32 -37.28
CA GLY A 53 -3.20 -23.66 -36.87
C GLY A 53 -3.45 -22.19 -36.56
N LEU A 54 -4.19 -21.49 -37.41
CA LEU A 54 -4.57 -20.09 -37.18
C LEU A 54 -5.39 -19.90 -35.89
N VAL A 55 -6.39 -20.74 -35.62
CA VAL A 55 -7.13 -20.69 -34.33
C VAL A 55 -6.21 -20.93 -33.14
N GLN A 56 -5.24 -21.84 -33.26
CA GLN A 56 -4.27 -22.11 -32.20
C GLN A 56 -3.26 -20.98 -32.02
N MET A 57 -2.96 -20.22 -33.07
CA MET A 57 -2.16 -19.00 -32.96
C MET A 57 -2.91 -17.92 -32.16
N VAL A 58 -4.22 -17.79 -32.36
CA VAL A 58 -5.06 -16.87 -31.55
C VAL A 58 -5.01 -17.24 -30.06
N LEU A 59 -5.09 -18.54 -29.71
CA LEU A 59 -4.98 -19.00 -28.32
C LEU A 59 -3.66 -18.57 -27.64
N ASP A 60 -2.59 -18.45 -28.41
CA ASP A 60 -1.27 -18.04 -27.93
C ASP A 60 -0.98 -16.56 -28.21
N ASP A 61 -2.04 -15.76 -28.36
CA ASP A 61 -2.00 -14.30 -28.51
C ASP A 61 -1.15 -13.82 -29.71
N GLN A 62 -0.99 -14.68 -30.73
CA GLN A 62 -0.28 -14.34 -31.96
C GLN A 62 -1.20 -13.59 -32.92
N THR A 63 -0.67 -12.51 -33.51
CA THR A 63 -1.45 -11.62 -34.38
C THR A 63 -1.30 -11.99 -35.86
N THR A 64 -2.15 -11.40 -36.69
CA THR A 64 -2.07 -11.44 -38.17
C THR A 64 -0.75 -10.95 -38.75
N ARG A 65 0.10 -10.29 -37.95
CA ARG A 65 1.45 -9.86 -38.34
C ARG A 65 2.49 -10.97 -38.29
N ASP A 66 2.19 -12.11 -37.65
CA ASP A 66 3.10 -13.26 -37.60
C ASP A 66 3.33 -13.80 -39.04
N PRO A 67 4.59 -14.02 -39.46
CA PRO A 67 4.89 -14.55 -40.81
C PRO A 67 4.19 -15.88 -41.13
N ARG A 68 3.96 -16.73 -40.13
CA ARG A 68 3.23 -17.99 -40.26
C ARG A 68 1.76 -17.74 -40.56
N TRP A 69 1.16 -16.72 -39.94
CA TRP A 69 -0.21 -16.29 -40.26
C TRP A 69 -0.31 -15.84 -41.72
N LEU A 70 0.57 -14.91 -42.13
CA LEU A 70 0.55 -14.34 -43.49
C LEU A 70 0.67 -15.41 -44.57
N THR A 71 1.59 -16.36 -44.40
CA THR A 71 1.80 -17.45 -45.38
C THR A 71 0.65 -18.44 -45.41
N ALA A 72 0.04 -18.74 -44.26
CA ALA A 72 -1.12 -19.62 -44.15
C ALA A 72 -2.42 -19.00 -44.66
N GLU A 73 -2.68 -17.74 -44.32
CA GLU A 73 -3.80 -16.96 -44.86
C GLU A 73 -3.69 -16.88 -46.39
N LYS A 74 -2.49 -16.60 -46.92
CA LYS A 74 -2.24 -16.62 -48.36
C LYS A 74 -2.52 -17.99 -48.97
N TRP A 75 -2.09 -19.08 -48.34
CA TRP A 75 -2.38 -20.42 -48.84
C TRP A 75 -3.89 -20.70 -48.87
N ILE A 76 -4.65 -20.30 -47.84
CA ILE A 76 -6.11 -20.42 -47.83
C ILE A 76 -6.72 -19.62 -48.99
N ALA A 77 -6.26 -18.38 -49.19
CA ALA A 77 -6.74 -17.50 -50.27
C ALA A 77 -6.50 -18.09 -51.66
N ASP A 78 -5.30 -18.63 -51.91
CA ASP A 78 -4.92 -19.24 -53.19
C ASP A 78 -5.70 -20.53 -53.48
N ASN A 79 -6.19 -21.23 -52.43
CA ASN A 79 -6.89 -22.52 -52.54
C ASN A 79 -8.39 -22.42 -52.25
N TRP A 80 -8.94 -21.20 -52.11
CA TRP A 80 -10.33 -21.00 -51.70
C TRP A 80 -11.34 -21.71 -52.61
N ASN A 81 -11.24 -21.48 -53.92
CA ASN A 81 -12.17 -22.06 -54.88
C ASN A 81 -11.85 -23.52 -55.23
N SER A 82 -10.56 -23.87 -55.29
CA SER A 82 -10.09 -25.17 -55.74
C SER A 82 -10.12 -26.26 -54.68
N GLU A 83 -10.15 -25.90 -53.39
CA GLU A 83 -10.10 -26.85 -52.29
C GLU A 83 -11.27 -26.64 -51.30
N TYR A 84 -11.48 -25.42 -50.79
CA TYR A 84 -12.54 -25.15 -49.82
C TYR A 84 -13.93 -25.20 -50.45
N LEU A 85 -14.06 -24.67 -51.66
CA LEU A 85 -15.34 -24.58 -52.37
C LEU A 85 -15.49 -25.58 -53.54
N ALA A 86 -14.58 -26.53 -53.68
CA ALA A 86 -14.48 -27.42 -54.85
C ALA A 86 -15.68 -28.36 -55.05
N SER A 87 -16.28 -28.82 -53.95
CA SER A 87 -17.33 -29.85 -53.97
C SER A 87 -18.62 -29.32 -53.35
N PRO A 88 -19.55 -28.73 -54.15
CA PRO A 88 -20.79 -28.14 -53.63
C PRO A 88 -21.64 -29.11 -52.80
N THR A 89 -21.63 -30.39 -53.15
CA THR A 89 -22.42 -31.42 -52.45
C THR A 89 -21.71 -32.01 -51.22
N ASN A 90 -20.39 -31.77 -51.05
CA ASN A 90 -19.61 -32.37 -49.98
C ASN A 90 -18.50 -31.45 -49.44
N ARG A 91 -18.84 -30.17 -49.21
CA ARG A 91 -17.89 -29.20 -48.67
C ARG A 91 -17.42 -29.57 -47.26
N HIS A 92 -16.17 -29.22 -46.96
CA HIS A 92 -15.56 -29.44 -45.65
C HIS A 92 -16.01 -28.38 -44.64
N TYR A 93 -17.25 -28.49 -44.12
CA TYR A 93 -17.81 -27.54 -43.15
C TYR A 93 -16.97 -27.40 -41.89
N TYR A 94 -16.24 -28.46 -41.54
CA TYR A 94 -15.24 -28.42 -40.48
C TYR A 94 -14.13 -27.39 -40.75
N ALA A 95 -13.56 -27.41 -41.96
CA ALA A 95 -12.52 -26.48 -42.37
C ALA A 95 -13.07 -25.05 -42.53
N LEU A 96 -14.30 -24.91 -43.05
CA LEU A 96 -14.98 -23.63 -43.19
C LEU A 96 -15.28 -22.99 -41.82
N TYR A 97 -15.73 -23.79 -40.85
CA TYR A 97 -15.98 -23.33 -39.49
C TYR A 97 -14.68 -22.90 -38.81
N ALA A 98 -13.62 -23.71 -38.94
CA ALA A 98 -12.29 -23.37 -38.45
C ALA A 98 -11.79 -22.04 -39.04
N THR A 99 -11.96 -21.86 -40.35
CA THR A 99 -11.54 -20.64 -41.05
C THR A 99 -12.35 -19.44 -40.59
N THR A 100 -13.67 -19.58 -40.48
CA THR A 100 -14.55 -18.51 -39.98
C THR A 100 -14.14 -18.08 -38.58
N LYS A 101 -13.88 -19.05 -37.68
CA LYS A 101 -13.45 -18.76 -36.31
C LYS A 101 -12.06 -18.09 -36.28
N ALA A 102 -11.10 -18.57 -37.06
CA ALA A 102 -9.78 -17.95 -37.17
C ALA A 102 -9.86 -16.50 -37.67
N MET A 103 -10.58 -16.26 -38.77
CA MET A 103 -10.67 -14.91 -39.36
C MET A 103 -11.41 -13.93 -38.45
N ARG A 104 -12.43 -14.39 -37.72
CA ARG A 104 -13.20 -13.53 -36.80
C ARG A 104 -12.50 -13.25 -35.48
N LEU A 105 -11.69 -14.17 -34.97
CA LEU A 105 -10.92 -13.98 -33.74
C LEU A 105 -9.51 -13.40 -34.00
N ALA A 106 -9.17 -13.14 -35.26
CA ALA A 106 -7.87 -12.63 -35.64
C ALA A 106 -7.58 -11.29 -34.94
N GLN A 107 -6.32 -11.13 -34.52
CA GLN A 107 -5.85 -9.92 -33.85
C GLN A 107 -4.85 -9.15 -34.74
N PRO A 108 -4.79 -7.80 -34.67
CA PRO A 108 -5.54 -6.93 -33.77
C PRO A 108 -7.00 -6.70 -34.18
N GLU A 109 -7.38 -7.08 -35.40
CA GLU A 109 -8.73 -6.91 -35.92
C GLU A 109 -9.13 -8.14 -36.73
N PRO A 110 -10.43 -8.48 -36.78
CA PRO A 110 -10.93 -9.54 -37.64
C PRO A 110 -10.50 -9.37 -39.10
N VAL A 111 -10.11 -10.46 -39.75
CA VAL A 111 -9.78 -10.46 -41.18
C VAL A 111 -11.08 -10.38 -41.97
N VAL A 112 -11.27 -9.30 -42.72
CA VAL A 112 -12.41 -9.13 -43.65
C VAL A 112 -12.03 -9.51 -45.07
N ASN A 113 -10.85 -9.07 -45.53
CA ASN A 113 -10.31 -9.37 -46.85
C ASN A 113 -9.00 -10.12 -46.69
N PHE A 114 -8.77 -11.16 -47.49
CA PHE A 114 -7.48 -11.83 -47.48
C PHE A 114 -6.37 -10.86 -47.87
N SER A 115 -5.36 -10.75 -47.02
CA SER A 115 -4.25 -9.80 -47.16
C SER A 115 -3.51 -9.94 -48.50
N SER A 116 -3.43 -11.16 -49.03
CA SER A 116 -2.66 -11.48 -50.23
C SER A 116 -3.29 -11.04 -51.56
N ASN A 117 -4.62 -10.94 -51.63
CA ASN A 117 -5.34 -10.69 -52.89
C ASN A 117 -6.58 -9.79 -52.77
N GLY A 118 -6.90 -9.31 -51.57
CA GLY A 118 -8.05 -8.44 -51.29
C GLY A 118 -9.41 -9.13 -51.36
N PHE A 119 -9.47 -10.44 -51.52
CA PHE A 119 -10.72 -11.19 -51.63
C PHE A 119 -11.52 -11.14 -50.32
N ASP A 120 -12.79 -10.69 -50.38
CA ASP A 120 -13.72 -10.78 -49.25
C ASP A 120 -14.19 -12.23 -49.10
N TRP A 121 -13.53 -12.96 -48.21
CA TRP A 121 -13.75 -14.40 -48.03
C TRP A 121 -15.16 -14.74 -47.53
N PHE A 122 -15.89 -13.77 -46.96
CA PHE A 122 -17.19 -14.01 -46.36
C PHE A 122 -18.34 -13.44 -47.20
N SER A 123 -18.28 -12.15 -47.56
CA SER A 123 -19.40 -11.40 -48.16
C SER A 123 -19.35 -11.30 -49.68
N ASP A 124 -18.30 -11.80 -50.34
CA ASP A 124 -18.25 -11.80 -51.79
C ASP A 124 -19.52 -12.45 -52.38
N PRO A 125 -20.21 -11.79 -53.32
CA PRO A 125 -21.54 -12.19 -53.75
C PRO A 125 -21.55 -13.44 -54.64
N VAL A 126 -20.38 -13.94 -55.05
CA VAL A 126 -20.25 -15.10 -55.95
C VAL A 126 -19.55 -16.26 -55.25
N ASN A 127 -18.40 -15.99 -54.62
CA ASN A 127 -17.51 -16.99 -54.02
C ASN A 127 -17.36 -16.82 -52.50
N GLY A 128 -18.03 -15.84 -51.90
CA GLY A 128 -17.98 -15.61 -50.45
C GLY A 128 -18.65 -16.75 -49.69
N LEU A 129 -18.16 -17.01 -48.48
CA LEU A 129 -18.67 -18.10 -47.64
C LEU A 129 -20.16 -17.94 -47.35
N ALA A 130 -20.65 -16.73 -47.08
CA ALA A 130 -22.05 -16.50 -46.74
C ALA A 130 -22.98 -16.87 -47.91
N ARG A 131 -22.66 -16.41 -49.12
CA ARG A 131 -23.42 -16.77 -50.32
C ARG A 131 -23.38 -18.28 -50.55
N THR A 132 -22.20 -18.86 -50.42
CA THR A 132 -21.98 -20.30 -50.61
C THR A 132 -22.82 -21.15 -49.65
N LEU A 133 -22.89 -20.77 -48.37
CA LEU A 133 -23.71 -21.48 -47.38
C LEU A 133 -25.20 -21.30 -47.69
N ILE A 134 -25.65 -20.13 -48.12
CA ILE A 134 -27.04 -19.92 -48.54
C ILE A 134 -27.40 -20.82 -49.74
N ASP A 135 -26.48 -20.96 -50.70
CA ASP A 135 -26.67 -21.85 -51.86
C ASP A 135 -26.69 -23.33 -51.49
N ASP A 136 -25.94 -23.73 -50.47
CA ASP A 136 -25.92 -25.10 -49.95
C ASP A 136 -27.16 -25.45 -49.10
N GLN A 137 -27.88 -24.46 -48.56
CA GLN A 137 -29.01 -24.67 -47.67
C GLN A 137 -30.20 -25.27 -48.43
N GLN A 138 -30.73 -26.38 -47.91
CA GLN A 138 -31.93 -27.01 -48.47
C GLN A 138 -33.18 -26.18 -48.14
N SER A 139 -34.25 -26.37 -48.90
CA SER A 139 -35.50 -25.63 -48.74
C SER A 139 -36.19 -25.80 -47.37
N ASP A 140 -35.81 -26.85 -46.62
CA ASP A 140 -36.28 -27.09 -45.26
C ASP A 140 -35.39 -26.45 -44.17
N GLY A 141 -34.45 -25.60 -44.59
CA GLY A 141 -33.52 -24.88 -43.73
C GLY A 141 -32.29 -25.70 -43.29
N ARG A 142 -32.23 -26.99 -43.61
CA ARG A 142 -31.11 -27.85 -43.22
C ARG A 142 -29.95 -27.77 -44.19
N PHE A 143 -28.76 -28.03 -43.66
CA PHE A 143 -27.57 -28.24 -44.47
C PHE A 143 -27.34 -29.75 -44.63
N PRO A 144 -27.05 -30.22 -45.87
CA PRO A 144 -26.90 -31.65 -46.13
C PRO A 144 -25.71 -32.23 -45.35
N GLY A 145 -25.88 -33.42 -44.77
CA GLY A 145 -24.79 -34.18 -44.11
C GLY A 145 -23.67 -34.56 -45.08
N SER A 146 -22.56 -35.06 -44.56
CA SER A 146 -21.51 -35.75 -45.33
C SER A 146 -21.28 -37.16 -44.78
N GLU A 147 -20.37 -37.91 -45.38
CA GLU A 147 -19.91 -39.22 -44.87
C GLU A 147 -19.38 -39.15 -43.42
N TRP A 148 -18.89 -37.98 -43.00
CA TRP A 148 -18.19 -37.80 -41.73
C TRP A 148 -18.95 -36.94 -40.71
N ILE A 149 -19.98 -36.21 -41.13
CA ILE A 149 -20.68 -35.23 -40.30
C ILE A 149 -22.18 -35.29 -40.56
N THR A 150 -22.98 -35.41 -39.50
CA THR A 150 -24.44 -35.47 -39.61
C THR A 150 -25.03 -34.15 -40.13
N ASN A 151 -26.25 -34.22 -40.66
CA ASN A 151 -26.98 -33.03 -41.09
C ASN A 151 -27.30 -32.09 -39.93
N GLN A 152 -27.53 -32.58 -38.70
CA GLN A 152 -27.72 -31.72 -37.53
C GLN A 152 -26.45 -30.91 -37.23
N LEU A 153 -25.29 -31.57 -37.20
CA LEU A 153 -24.04 -30.89 -36.87
C LEU A 153 -23.59 -29.93 -37.99
N ARG A 154 -23.76 -30.29 -39.26
CA ARG A 154 -23.53 -29.36 -40.37
C ARG A 154 -24.51 -28.18 -40.35
N SER A 155 -25.76 -28.40 -39.95
CA SER A 155 -26.72 -27.31 -39.82
C SER A 155 -26.35 -26.35 -38.69
N ALA A 156 -25.93 -26.87 -37.53
CA ALA A 156 -25.43 -26.04 -36.43
C ALA A 156 -24.23 -25.19 -36.87
N TRP A 157 -23.22 -25.78 -37.51
CA TRP A 157 -22.08 -25.02 -38.02
C TRP A 157 -22.45 -24.04 -39.13
N GLY A 158 -23.37 -24.39 -40.02
CA GLY A 158 -23.88 -23.50 -41.06
C GLY A 158 -24.52 -22.23 -40.47
N VAL A 159 -25.40 -22.40 -39.48
CA VAL A 159 -26.04 -21.30 -38.75
C VAL A 159 -25.01 -20.43 -38.03
N ILE A 160 -24.05 -21.04 -37.32
CA ILE A 160 -23.01 -20.30 -36.60
C ILE A 160 -22.12 -19.51 -37.56
N MET A 161 -21.71 -20.11 -38.70
CA MET A 161 -20.91 -19.41 -39.70
C MET A 161 -21.67 -18.24 -40.33
N LEU A 162 -22.96 -18.40 -40.65
CA LEU A 162 -23.79 -17.34 -41.23
C LEU A 162 -24.08 -16.18 -40.27
N SER A 163 -24.15 -16.47 -38.97
CA SER A 163 -24.51 -15.46 -37.97
C SER A 163 -23.27 -14.67 -37.55
N ARG A 164 -23.15 -13.41 -37.99
CA ARG A 164 -22.11 -12.48 -37.50
C ARG A 164 -22.28 -12.15 -36.01
N THR A 165 -23.53 -12.07 -35.57
CA THR A 165 -23.96 -11.71 -34.21
C THR A 165 -23.89 -12.86 -33.20
N LEU A 166 -23.78 -14.13 -33.61
CA LEU A 166 -23.57 -15.25 -32.66
C LEU A 166 -22.19 -15.21 -31.95
N PHE A 167 -21.40 -14.16 -32.20
CA PHE A 167 -20.14 -13.85 -31.54
C PHE A 167 -20.16 -12.52 -30.77
N VAL A 168 -21.31 -11.84 -30.71
CA VAL A 168 -21.49 -10.55 -30.02
C VAL A 168 -22.78 -10.63 -29.23
N GLN A 169 -22.67 -10.65 -27.90
CA GLN A 169 -23.83 -10.70 -27.02
C GLN A 169 -24.55 -9.34 -27.01
N PRO A 170 -25.89 -9.30 -26.85
CA PRO A 170 -26.55 -8.06 -26.45
C PRO A 170 -26.09 -7.64 -25.04
N PRO A 171 -26.35 -6.39 -24.63
CA PRO A 171 -26.23 -6.01 -23.23
C PRO A 171 -27.23 -6.81 -22.37
N VAL A 172 -27.12 -6.69 -21.05
CA VAL A 172 -28.09 -7.21 -20.08
C VAL A 172 -28.72 -6.00 -19.39
N ALA A 173 -30.03 -5.86 -19.54
CA ALA A 173 -30.80 -4.86 -18.80
C ALA A 173 -31.10 -5.36 -17.37
N ASP A 174 -31.08 -4.45 -16.41
CA ASP A 174 -31.54 -4.64 -15.03
C ASP A 174 -32.36 -3.40 -14.65
N ALA A 175 -33.68 -3.57 -14.54
CA ALA A 175 -34.64 -2.51 -14.21
C ALA A 175 -34.75 -2.26 -12.70
N GLY A 176 -34.02 -3.02 -11.87
CA GLY A 176 -34.12 -3.01 -10.42
C GLY A 176 -35.22 -3.93 -9.88
N ARG A 177 -35.48 -3.80 -8.58
CA ARG A 177 -36.46 -4.64 -7.86
C ARG A 177 -37.85 -4.02 -7.82
N ASP A 178 -38.86 -4.89 -7.69
CA ASP A 178 -40.24 -4.47 -7.45
C ASP A 178 -40.35 -3.60 -6.18
N ARG A 179 -41.19 -2.56 -6.22
CA ARG A 179 -41.36 -1.61 -5.10
C ARG A 179 -42.82 -1.19 -4.94
N VAL A 180 -43.20 -0.88 -3.71
CA VAL A 180 -44.40 -0.08 -3.42
C VAL A 180 -43.97 1.37 -3.25
N TRP A 181 -44.68 2.32 -3.85
CA TRP A 181 -44.31 3.74 -3.77
C TRP A 181 -45.53 4.65 -3.65
N ALA A 182 -45.31 5.86 -3.13
CA ALA A 182 -46.36 6.83 -2.93
C ALA A 182 -46.70 7.59 -4.22
N VAL A 183 -48.00 7.82 -4.43
CA VAL A 183 -48.51 8.78 -5.40
C VAL A 183 -48.04 10.21 -5.05
N ASP A 184 -47.85 11.06 -6.05
CA ASP A 184 -47.36 12.46 -5.96
C ASP A 184 -45.95 12.64 -5.36
N LEU A 185 -45.22 11.56 -5.07
CA LEU A 185 -43.81 11.62 -4.67
C LEU A 185 -42.88 11.16 -5.81
N PRO A 186 -41.72 11.83 -6.01
CA PRO A 186 -40.76 11.40 -7.01
C PRO A 186 -40.16 10.04 -6.64
N LEU A 187 -40.14 9.12 -7.60
CA LEU A 187 -39.43 7.84 -7.55
C LEU A 187 -38.21 7.91 -8.45
N GLU A 188 -37.05 7.58 -7.90
CA GLU A 188 -35.83 7.37 -8.67
C GLU A 188 -35.74 5.90 -9.11
N PHE A 189 -35.59 5.70 -10.41
CA PHE A 189 -35.30 4.43 -11.06
C PHE A 189 -33.81 4.38 -11.38
N ASP A 190 -33.17 3.25 -11.11
CA ASP A 190 -31.73 3.06 -11.32
C ASP A 190 -31.46 1.80 -12.13
N GLY A 191 -30.97 1.98 -13.36
CA GLY A 191 -30.53 0.91 -14.24
C GLY A 191 -29.02 0.66 -14.18
N SER A 192 -28.30 1.16 -13.18
CA SER A 192 -26.83 1.09 -13.10
C SER A 192 -26.29 -0.33 -13.06
N ASN A 193 -27.09 -1.28 -12.58
CA ASN A 193 -26.75 -2.70 -12.56
C ASN A 193 -26.81 -3.34 -13.95
N SER A 194 -27.34 -2.65 -14.97
CA SER A 194 -27.26 -3.12 -16.36
C SER A 194 -25.81 -3.16 -16.83
N PHE A 195 -25.41 -4.20 -17.56
CA PHE A 195 -24.02 -4.40 -17.98
C PHE A 195 -23.90 -5.02 -19.37
N HIS A 196 -22.67 -5.14 -19.86
CA HIS A 196 -22.37 -5.92 -21.06
C HIS A 196 -21.34 -7.01 -20.74
N LEU A 197 -21.59 -8.24 -21.18
CA LEU A 197 -20.68 -9.38 -20.99
C LEU A 197 -19.38 -9.30 -21.82
N ASP A 198 -19.24 -8.28 -22.68
CA ASP A 198 -18.08 -8.09 -23.54
C ASP A 198 -17.34 -6.86 -23.00
N PRO A 199 -16.12 -7.01 -22.45
CA PRO A 199 -15.40 -5.92 -21.80
C PRO A 199 -14.99 -4.78 -22.77
N PHE A 200 -15.11 -5.00 -24.08
CA PHE A 200 -14.85 -3.98 -25.10
C PHE A 200 -16.12 -3.22 -25.52
N ARG A 201 -17.27 -3.56 -24.94
CA ARG A 201 -18.55 -2.90 -25.19
C ARG A 201 -19.00 -2.11 -23.98
N SER A 202 -19.80 -1.09 -24.23
CA SER A 202 -20.33 -0.21 -23.20
C SER A 202 -21.79 0.11 -23.50
N LEU A 203 -22.57 0.29 -22.45
CA LEU A 203 -23.92 0.83 -22.56
C LEU A 203 -23.84 2.31 -22.89
N VAL A 204 -24.58 2.72 -23.91
CA VAL A 204 -24.56 4.11 -24.39
C VAL A 204 -25.91 4.80 -24.26
N LYS A 205 -26.96 4.04 -23.90
CA LYS A 205 -28.32 4.56 -23.85
C LYS A 205 -29.19 3.73 -22.90
N TYR A 206 -29.99 4.44 -22.11
CA TYR A 206 -31.03 3.92 -21.23
C TYR A 206 -32.35 4.56 -21.61
N GLU A 207 -33.39 3.76 -21.76
CA GLU A 207 -34.74 4.22 -22.10
C GLU A 207 -35.73 3.58 -21.14
N TRP A 208 -36.63 4.38 -20.57
CA TRP A 208 -37.63 3.93 -19.61
C TRP A 208 -39.04 4.18 -20.14
N ASP A 209 -39.90 3.17 -20.02
CA ASP A 209 -41.36 3.21 -20.18
C ASP A 209 -41.96 3.11 -18.77
N PHE A 210 -42.40 4.25 -18.23
CA PHE A 210 -42.80 4.39 -16.83
C PHE A 210 -44.27 4.06 -16.59
N ASP A 211 -45.11 4.16 -17.61
CA ASP A 211 -46.55 3.91 -17.52
C ASP A 211 -46.98 2.53 -18.08
N GLY A 212 -46.06 1.82 -18.73
CA GLY A 212 -46.26 0.48 -19.26
C GLY A 212 -47.09 0.45 -20.55
N ASP A 213 -47.20 1.56 -21.27
CA ASP A 213 -47.98 1.66 -22.50
C ASP A 213 -47.23 1.13 -23.75
N GLY A 214 -45.93 0.82 -23.61
CA GLY A 214 -45.03 0.36 -24.66
C GLY A 214 -44.27 1.48 -25.37
N VAL A 215 -44.44 2.74 -24.96
CA VAL A 215 -43.72 3.92 -25.43
C VAL A 215 -42.72 4.35 -24.36
N TYR A 216 -41.46 4.53 -24.75
CA TYR A 216 -40.43 4.98 -23.82
C TYR A 216 -40.55 6.49 -23.57
N ASP A 217 -40.95 6.86 -22.36
CA ASP A 217 -41.13 8.24 -21.88
C ASP A 217 -39.81 8.97 -21.69
N SER A 218 -38.76 8.23 -21.32
CA SER A 218 -37.44 8.78 -21.06
C SER A 218 -36.39 8.12 -21.93
N SER A 219 -35.40 8.91 -22.34
CA SER A 219 -34.22 8.44 -23.05
C SER A 219 -33.01 9.28 -22.64
N SER A 220 -31.99 8.61 -22.11
CA SER A 220 -30.80 9.27 -21.60
C SER A 220 -29.54 8.41 -21.80
N THR A 221 -28.36 8.96 -21.52
CA THR A 221 -27.10 8.20 -21.43
C THR A 221 -26.72 7.87 -19.99
N GLN A 222 -27.51 8.34 -19.02
CA GLN A 222 -27.31 8.07 -17.59
C GLN A 222 -28.21 6.89 -17.18
N PRO A 223 -27.76 6.04 -16.24
CA PRO A 223 -28.54 4.88 -15.81
C PRO A 223 -29.76 5.25 -14.98
N THR A 224 -29.76 6.42 -14.34
CA THR A 224 -30.85 6.86 -13.45
C THR A 224 -31.86 7.76 -14.16
N ALA A 225 -33.11 7.67 -13.72
CA ALA A 225 -34.20 8.55 -14.13
C ALA A 225 -35.21 8.73 -13.00
N THR A 226 -35.89 9.89 -12.96
CA THR A 226 -36.91 10.18 -11.94
C THR A 226 -38.27 10.33 -12.60
N TYR A 227 -39.29 9.72 -12.02
CA TYR A 227 -40.68 9.86 -12.45
C TYR A 227 -41.61 10.08 -11.26
N THR A 228 -42.70 10.82 -11.46
CA THR A 228 -43.70 11.07 -10.42
C THR A 228 -45.06 10.65 -10.94
N TYR A 229 -45.67 9.67 -10.28
CA TYR A 229 -47.02 9.21 -10.57
C TYR A 229 -48.02 10.17 -9.94
N LEU A 230 -48.64 11.03 -10.75
CA LEU A 230 -49.50 12.10 -10.25
C LEU A 230 -50.91 11.59 -9.94
N LEU A 231 -51.52 12.07 -8.85
CA LEU A 231 -52.89 11.72 -8.46
C LEU A 231 -53.94 12.10 -9.53
N SER A 232 -53.63 13.08 -10.39
CA SER A 232 -54.49 13.44 -11.53
C SER A 232 -54.57 12.36 -12.61
N GLU A 233 -53.54 11.53 -12.72
CA GLU A 233 -53.41 10.44 -13.71
C GLU A 233 -53.76 9.09 -13.07
N TYR A 234 -53.48 8.94 -11.78
CA TYR A 234 -53.76 7.75 -10.96
C TYR A 234 -54.66 8.13 -9.77
N PRO A 235 -55.99 8.29 -9.98
CA PRO A 235 -56.90 8.72 -8.93
C PRO A 235 -56.94 7.73 -7.76
N GLU A 236 -57.15 8.23 -6.54
CA GLU A 236 -57.19 7.43 -5.29
C GLU A 236 -58.06 6.16 -5.38
N ALA A 237 -59.18 6.21 -6.10
CA ALA A 237 -60.08 5.07 -6.28
C ALA A 237 -59.50 3.91 -7.11
N THR A 238 -58.37 4.10 -7.79
CA THR A 238 -57.65 3.07 -8.55
C THR A 238 -56.44 2.52 -7.82
N LEU A 239 -56.08 3.08 -6.65
CA LEU A 239 -54.91 2.69 -5.87
C LEU A 239 -55.26 1.65 -4.80
N PRO A 240 -54.38 0.68 -4.50
CA PRO A 240 -53.06 0.49 -5.11
C PRO A 240 -53.13 -0.06 -6.54
N GLN A 241 -52.23 0.40 -7.40
CA GLN A 241 -52.12 -0.04 -8.80
C GLN A 241 -50.69 -0.44 -9.11
N THR A 242 -50.50 -1.65 -9.63
CA THR A 242 -49.20 -2.13 -10.12
C THR A 242 -49.01 -1.78 -11.59
N ILE A 243 -47.88 -1.15 -11.89
CA ILE A 243 -47.44 -0.73 -13.22
C ILE A 243 -46.20 -1.53 -13.58
N THR A 244 -46.18 -2.11 -14.77
CA THR A 244 -44.99 -2.81 -15.28
C THR A 244 -44.12 -1.80 -16.01
N VAL A 245 -43.11 -1.30 -15.32
CA VAL A 245 -42.13 -0.36 -15.88
C VAL A 245 -41.09 -1.16 -16.67
N THR A 246 -40.72 -0.69 -17.86
CA THR A 246 -39.74 -1.36 -18.72
C THR A 246 -38.50 -0.49 -18.91
N LEU A 247 -37.33 -1.04 -18.58
CA LEU A 247 -36.03 -0.50 -18.99
C LEU A 247 -35.60 -1.13 -20.31
N ARG A 248 -35.04 -0.33 -21.22
CA ARG A 248 -34.28 -0.77 -22.38
C ARG A 248 -32.89 -0.17 -22.37
N VAL A 249 -31.87 -1.01 -22.47
CA VAL A 249 -30.48 -0.56 -22.62
C VAL A 249 -30.00 -0.83 -24.04
N THR A 250 -29.17 0.08 -24.57
CA THR A 250 -28.53 -0.07 -25.88
C THR A 250 -27.03 0.04 -25.73
N ASP A 251 -26.30 -0.85 -26.40
CA ASP A 251 -24.84 -0.87 -26.42
C ASP A 251 -24.23 -0.06 -27.58
N ASN A 252 -22.90 -0.05 -27.64
CA ASN A 252 -22.11 0.54 -28.73
C ASN A 252 -21.74 -0.45 -29.85
N ASN A 253 -22.44 -1.58 -30.00
CA ASN A 253 -22.20 -2.49 -31.11
C ASN A 253 -22.50 -1.82 -32.47
N ILE A 254 -21.96 -2.42 -33.54
CA ILE A 254 -22.22 -1.96 -34.91
C ILE A 254 -22.72 -3.17 -35.73
N PRO A 255 -24.05 -3.31 -35.92
CA PRO A 255 -25.13 -2.44 -35.43
C PRO A 255 -25.35 -2.55 -33.90
N PRO A 256 -25.92 -1.52 -33.24
CA PRO A 256 -26.22 -1.57 -31.81
C PRO A 256 -27.18 -2.71 -31.48
N LEU A 257 -26.96 -3.38 -30.36
CA LEU A 257 -27.88 -4.35 -29.78
C LEU A 257 -28.56 -3.76 -28.54
N GLN A 258 -29.70 -4.34 -28.21
CA GLN A 258 -30.56 -3.89 -27.13
C GLN A 258 -31.02 -5.08 -26.30
N ASP A 259 -31.28 -4.80 -25.04
CA ASP A 259 -31.96 -5.72 -24.14
C ASP A 259 -32.95 -4.95 -23.26
N THR A 260 -33.94 -5.66 -22.73
CA THR A 260 -35.01 -5.08 -21.93
C THR A 260 -35.25 -5.89 -20.67
N ASP A 261 -35.50 -5.18 -19.57
CA ASP A 261 -35.93 -5.77 -18.31
C ASP A 261 -37.11 -4.99 -17.74
N THR A 262 -37.90 -5.63 -16.88
CA THR A 262 -39.14 -5.07 -16.34
C THR A 262 -39.19 -5.16 -14.84
N VAL A 263 -39.73 -4.12 -14.20
CA VAL A 263 -39.95 -4.04 -12.76
C VAL A 263 -41.40 -3.68 -12.44
N ALA A 264 -41.97 -4.27 -11.39
CA ALA A 264 -43.33 -3.97 -10.96
C ALA A 264 -43.32 -2.87 -9.89
N ILE A 265 -43.89 -1.71 -10.22
CA ILE A 265 -44.07 -0.59 -9.28
C ILE A 265 -45.53 -0.52 -8.86
N THR A 266 -45.80 -0.74 -7.59
CA THR A 266 -47.15 -0.62 -7.02
C THR A 266 -47.31 0.76 -6.41
N ILE A 267 -48.04 1.64 -7.10
CA ILE A 267 -48.37 2.96 -6.59
C ILE A 267 -49.51 2.83 -5.59
N ALA A 268 -49.37 3.43 -4.41
CA ALA A 268 -50.33 3.35 -3.32
C ALA A 268 -50.50 4.71 -2.61
N ILE A 269 -51.42 4.73 -1.65
CA ILE A 269 -51.59 5.78 -0.65
C ILE A 269 -51.17 5.22 0.72
N PRO A 270 -50.81 6.07 1.70
CA PRO A 270 -50.39 5.62 3.02
C PRO A 270 -51.44 4.72 3.72
N PRO A 271 -51.01 3.79 4.60
CA PRO A 271 -49.62 3.49 4.95
C PRO A 271 -48.91 2.64 3.88
N HIS A 272 -47.63 2.94 3.64
CA HIS A 272 -46.74 2.19 2.76
C HIS A 272 -45.87 1.24 3.59
N PRO A 273 -45.45 0.08 3.06
CA PRO A 273 -44.38 -0.67 3.69
C PRO A 273 -43.09 0.16 3.72
N PRO A 274 -42.20 -0.10 4.69
CA PRO A 274 -40.87 0.49 4.69
C PRO A 274 -40.09 -0.02 3.46
N VAL A 275 -38.97 0.62 3.13
CA VAL A 275 -38.09 0.23 2.03
C VAL A 275 -36.78 -0.31 2.60
N ALA A 276 -36.54 -1.61 2.42
CA ALA A 276 -35.32 -2.27 2.88
C ALA A 276 -34.16 -1.99 1.92
N GLU A 277 -33.03 -1.48 2.39
CA GLU A 277 -31.82 -1.29 1.57
C GLU A 277 -30.65 -2.04 2.20
N ALA A 278 -30.45 -3.29 1.78
CA ALA A 278 -29.43 -4.20 2.32
C ALA A 278 -27.98 -3.83 1.96
N GLY A 279 -27.79 -2.83 1.09
CA GLY A 279 -26.47 -2.44 0.57
C GLY A 279 -25.80 -3.52 -0.28
N GLY A 280 -24.46 -3.49 -0.32
CA GLY A 280 -23.64 -4.43 -1.08
C GLY A 280 -23.64 -4.17 -2.60
N PRO A 281 -23.20 -5.15 -3.43
CA PRO A 281 -22.68 -6.47 -3.01
C PRO A 281 -21.43 -6.33 -2.13
N TYR A 282 -21.29 -7.22 -1.16
CA TYR A 282 -20.17 -7.21 -0.21
C TYR A 282 -19.07 -8.16 -0.65
N THR A 283 -17.83 -7.81 -0.34
CA THR A 283 -16.69 -8.73 -0.36
C THR A 283 -16.18 -8.86 1.06
N CYS A 284 -16.19 -10.08 1.60
CA CYS A 284 -15.80 -10.36 2.98
C CYS A 284 -14.64 -11.36 3.00
N THR A 285 -13.80 -11.28 4.01
CA THR A 285 -12.73 -12.25 4.23
C THR A 285 -13.20 -13.37 5.15
N GLN A 286 -12.90 -14.63 4.80
CA GLN A 286 -13.27 -15.80 5.59
C GLN A 286 -12.73 -15.69 7.04
N GLY A 287 -13.61 -15.85 8.02
CA GLY A 287 -13.25 -15.82 9.44
C GLY A 287 -13.04 -14.42 10.03
N VAL A 288 -13.12 -13.36 9.22
CA VAL A 288 -13.01 -11.96 9.64
C VAL A 288 -14.43 -11.38 9.77
N PRO A 289 -14.72 -10.54 10.80
CA PRO A 289 -16.00 -9.83 10.89
C PRO A 289 -16.23 -8.95 9.66
N CYS A 290 -17.33 -9.20 8.96
CA CYS A 290 -17.80 -8.41 7.84
C CYS A 290 -18.98 -7.53 8.27
N GLU A 291 -18.83 -6.22 8.08
CA GLU A 291 -19.87 -5.24 8.41
C GLU A 291 -20.87 -5.16 7.24
N LEU A 292 -22.10 -5.62 7.47
CA LEU A 292 -23.21 -5.38 6.55
C LEU A 292 -23.82 -4.01 6.86
N ASP A 293 -24.39 -3.33 5.86
CA ASP A 293 -24.98 -2.00 6.03
C ASP A 293 -26.39 -1.91 5.46
N GLY A 294 -27.37 -2.00 6.35
CA GLY A 294 -28.79 -1.81 6.10
C GLY A 294 -29.27 -0.38 6.40
N SER A 295 -28.40 0.52 6.85
CA SER A 295 -28.80 1.85 7.37
C SER A 295 -29.39 2.78 6.31
N GLY A 296 -29.25 2.44 5.03
CA GLY A 296 -29.92 3.12 3.92
C GLY A 296 -31.42 2.85 3.85
N SER A 297 -31.95 1.91 4.63
CA SER A 297 -33.39 1.61 4.67
C SER A 297 -34.17 2.80 5.22
N PHE A 298 -35.35 3.06 4.67
CA PHE A 298 -36.18 4.20 5.07
C PHE A 298 -37.67 3.89 5.01
N ASP A 299 -38.47 4.74 5.64
CA ASP A 299 -39.92 4.75 5.46
C ASP A 299 -40.32 6.05 4.75
N ILE A 300 -41.23 5.95 3.79
CA ILE A 300 -41.69 7.07 2.98
C ILE A 300 -42.75 7.91 3.72
N ASP A 301 -43.42 7.33 4.72
CA ASP A 301 -44.48 8.00 5.48
C ASP A 301 -43.91 8.79 6.67
N PRO A 302 -44.09 10.12 6.77
CA PRO A 302 -43.40 10.96 7.77
C PRO A 302 -43.61 10.63 9.25
N THR A 303 -44.58 9.78 9.58
CA THR A 303 -44.90 9.33 10.94
C THR A 303 -44.74 7.83 11.13
N ASP A 304 -44.42 7.12 10.06
CA ASP A 304 -44.02 5.72 10.09
C ASP A 304 -42.50 5.64 10.02
N PHE A 305 -41.89 4.72 10.77
CA PHE A 305 -40.44 4.58 10.80
C PHE A 305 -40.02 3.17 11.14
N ILE A 306 -38.87 2.77 10.61
CA ILE A 306 -38.31 1.44 10.83
C ILE A 306 -38.00 1.22 12.31
N THR A 307 -38.45 0.08 12.84
CA THR A 307 -38.27 -0.32 14.24
C THR A 307 -37.39 -1.55 14.41
N SER A 308 -37.25 -2.40 13.39
CA SER A 308 -36.34 -3.55 13.41
C SER A 308 -35.68 -3.83 12.07
N TYR A 309 -34.49 -4.40 12.15
CA TYR A 309 -33.64 -4.87 11.05
C TYR A 309 -33.26 -6.31 11.38
N GLU A 310 -33.62 -7.22 10.49
CA GLU A 310 -33.45 -8.67 10.65
C GLU A 310 -32.74 -9.20 9.40
N TRP A 311 -31.67 -9.97 9.58
CA TRP A 311 -30.82 -10.43 8.48
C TRP A 311 -30.89 -11.94 8.33
N GLU A 312 -31.01 -12.36 7.07
CA GLU A 312 -30.91 -13.72 6.56
C GLU A 312 -29.49 -13.90 5.99
N LEU A 313 -28.70 -14.82 6.52
CA LEU A 313 -27.28 -14.96 6.15
C LEU A 313 -26.91 -16.29 5.50
N ASP A 314 -27.74 -17.32 5.62
CA ASP A 314 -27.43 -18.66 5.12
C ASP A 314 -28.18 -19.01 3.82
N GLY A 315 -29.19 -18.21 3.47
CA GLY A 315 -29.95 -18.31 2.23
C GLY A 315 -30.80 -19.57 2.16
N LEU A 316 -31.12 -20.20 3.30
CA LEU A 316 -31.94 -21.41 3.34
C LEU A 316 -33.42 -21.06 3.22
N PHE A 317 -34.05 -21.60 2.18
CA PHE A 317 -35.49 -21.44 2.00
C PHE A 317 -36.27 -22.43 2.89
N PRO A 318 -37.33 -22.00 3.61
CA PRO A 318 -37.87 -20.64 3.68
C PRO A 318 -37.01 -19.70 4.54
N PHE A 319 -36.77 -18.49 4.04
CA PHE A 319 -36.00 -17.47 4.75
C PHE A 319 -36.70 -17.07 6.05
N ASP A 320 -35.99 -17.10 7.18
CA ASP A 320 -36.52 -16.80 8.51
C ASP A 320 -35.97 -15.50 9.11
N PHE A 321 -34.80 -15.04 8.62
CA PHE A 321 -34.12 -13.79 8.99
C PHE A 321 -33.80 -13.72 10.49
N ASP A 322 -33.17 -14.76 11.04
CA ASP A 322 -32.90 -14.86 12.48
C ASP A 322 -31.40 -14.84 12.86
N GLU A 323 -30.50 -14.74 11.87
CA GLU A 323 -29.06 -14.88 12.08
C GLU A 323 -28.39 -13.61 12.62
N ALA A 324 -28.86 -12.43 12.22
CA ALA A 324 -28.34 -11.16 12.73
C ALA A 324 -29.40 -10.06 12.81
N ASN A 325 -29.14 -9.08 13.67
CA ASN A 325 -30.07 -7.98 13.95
C ASN A 325 -29.33 -6.64 13.98
N GLY A 326 -30.06 -5.57 13.66
CA GLY A 326 -29.55 -4.21 13.65
C GLY A 326 -29.20 -3.70 12.25
N ALA A 327 -29.07 -2.38 12.13
CA ALA A 327 -28.82 -1.74 10.84
C ALA A 327 -27.42 -2.04 10.30
N GLN A 328 -26.42 -2.23 11.17
CA GLN A 328 -25.03 -2.52 10.78
C GLN A 328 -24.45 -3.66 11.63
N PRO A 329 -24.81 -4.93 11.35
CA PRO A 329 -24.27 -6.05 12.08
C PRO A 329 -22.89 -6.47 11.55
N ALA A 330 -21.98 -6.76 12.48
CA ALA A 330 -20.69 -7.40 12.20
C ALA A 330 -20.87 -8.94 12.21
N VAL A 331 -20.75 -9.59 11.06
CA VAL A 331 -21.02 -11.02 10.90
C VAL A 331 -19.80 -11.76 10.35
N VAL A 332 -19.54 -12.98 10.82
CA VAL A 332 -18.39 -13.78 10.37
C VAL A 332 -18.89 -14.88 9.44
N PHE A 333 -18.30 -14.95 8.25
CA PHE A 333 -18.57 -16.03 7.30
C PHE A 333 -17.42 -17.05 7.29
N ASP A 334 -17.75 -18.32 7.54
CA ASP A 334 -16.76 -19.40 7.62
C ASP A 334 -16.61 -20.20 6.32
N THR A 335 -17.48 -19.97 5.33
CA THR A 335 -17.51 -20.74 4.09
C THR A 335 -17.21 -19.85 2.88
N LEU A 336 -16.32 -20.32 2.01
CA LEU A 336 -15.91 -19.59 0.80
C LEU A 336 -17.00 -19.60 -0.27
N GLY A 337 -17.01 -18.56 -1.10
CA GLY A 337 -17.91 -18.41 -2.23
C GLY A 337 -18.94 -17.31 -2.04
N THR A 338 -19.89 -17.24 -2.98
CA THR A 338 -20.97 -16.25 -2.97
C THR A 338 -22.16 -16.75 -2.18
N HIS A 339 -22.56 -16.00 -1.16
CA HIS A 339 -23.76 -16.21 -0.35
C HIS A 339 -24.81 -15.18 -0.71
N ASN A 340 -26.07 -15.60 -0.76
CA ASN A 340 -27.19 -14.68 -0.83
C ASN A 340 -27.57 -14.29 0.59
N VAL A 341 -27.57 -12.99 0.87
CA VAL A 341 -27.98 -12.46 2.17
C VAL A 341 -29.20 -11.57 1.99
N GLY A 342 -30.11 -11.58 2.95
CA GLY A 342 -31.33 -10.78 2.93
C GLY A 342 -31.39 -9.85 4.14
N LEU A 343 -31.92 -8.65 3.93
CA LEU A 343 -32.39 -7.78 5.00
C LEU A 343 -33.91 -7.71 4.95
N ARG A 344 -34.57 -7.90 6.09
CA ARG A 344 -35.97 -7.58 6.32
C ARG A 344 -36.06 -6.43 7.32
N VAL A 345 -36.80 -5.38 6.96
CA VAL A 345 -37.09 -4.26 7.86
C VAL A 345 -38.58 -4.20 8.17
N TRP A 346 -38.89 -3.76 9.38
CA TRP A 346 -40.26 -3.60 9.83
C TRP A 346 -40.52 -2.19 10.29
N ASP A 347 -41.72 -1.71 10.00
CA ASP A 347 -42.20 -0.39 10.40
C ASP A 347 -42.72 -0.35 11.86
N ASN A 348 -43.30 0.77 12.26
CA ASN A 348 -43.83 0.98 13.62
C ASN A 348 -45.34 0.68 13.77
N ALA A 349 -45.98 0.10 12.74
CA ALA A 349 -47.41 -0.21 12.67
C ALA A 349 -48.34 1.00 12.83
N VAL A 350 -47.90 2.22 12.47
CA VAL A 350 -48.76 3.40 12.53
C VAL A 350 -49.65 3.47 11.30
N LEU A 351 -50.93 3.16 11.53
CA LEU A 351 -52.00 3.42 10.57
C LEU A 351 -52.19 4.93 10.35
N ASN A 352 -51.81 5.42 9.17
CA ASN A 352 -52.32 6.69 8.66
C ASN A 352 -53.74 6.52 8.09
N ASP A 353 -54.68 6.07 8.93
CA ASP A 353 -56.12 6.18 8.62
C ASP A 353 -56.45 7.66 8.36
N VAL A 354 -57.15 7.93 7.26
CA VAL A 354 -57.79 9.20 6.86
C VAL A 354 -58.53 9.97 7.98
N ASN A 355 -58.79 9.35 9.13
CA ASN A 355 -59.38 9.95 10.33
C ASN A 355 -58.37 10.38 11.43
N GLY A 356 -57.07 10.20 11.26
CA GLY A 356 -56.02 10.80 12.10
C GLY A 356 -55.96 10.32 13.55
N ASN A 357 -56.55 9.17 13.88
CA ASN A 357 -56.38 8.54 15.17
C ASN A 357 -55.18 7.61 15.08
N PHE A 358 -53.99 8.10 15.45
CA PHE A 358 -52.73 7.35 15.56
C PHE A 358 -52.85 6.10 16.46
N ILE A 359 -53.50 5.05 15.98
CA ILE A 359 -53.65 3.77 16.67
C ILE A 359 -52.53 2.88 16.16
N GLN A 360 -51.61 2.52 17.06
CA GLN A 360 -50.65 1.44 16.79
C GLN A 360 -51.39 0.11 16.89
N ASP A 361 -51.45 -0.64 15.80
CA ASP A 361 -51.90 -2.03 15.81
C ASP A 361 -50.73 -2.94 15.38
N PRO A 362 -50.11 -3.68 16.31
CA PRO A 362 -49.02 -4.59 15.99
C PRO A 362 -49.36 -5.68 14.96
N GLU A 363 -50.65 -5.97 14.73
CA GLU A 363 -51.10 -6.91 13.69
C GLU A 363 -51.05 -6.31 12.27
N GLU A 364 -50.81 -5.00 12.14
CA GLU A 364 -50.75 -4.28 10.86
C GLU A 364 -49.35 -3.81 10.48
N ARG A 365 -48.29 -4.31 11.15
CA ARG A 365 -46.90 -4.03 10.75
C ARG A 365 -46.63 -4.51 9.33
N LEU A 366 -46.14 -3.63 8.48
CA LEU A 366 -45.65 -3.98 7.17
C LEU A 366 -44.13 -4.21 7.21
N SER A 367 -43.66 -4.97 6.24
CA SER A 367 -42.23 -5.21 6.04
C SER A 367 -41.90 -5.18 4.57
N ASP A 368 -40.65 -4.87 4.30
CA ASP A 368 -40.01 -5.07 3.01
C ASP A 368 -38.73 -5.88 3.22
N GLN A 369 -38.31 -6.56 2.16
CA GLN A 369 -37.09 -7.34 2.14
C GLN A 369 -36.26 -7.00 0.91
N HIS A 370 -34.95 -6.96 1.11
CA HIS A 370 -33.98 -6.75 0.04
C HIS A 370 -32.86 -7.77 0.17
N PHE A 371 -32.56 -8.46 -0.94
CA PHE A 371 -31.46 -9.41 -1.01
C PHE A 371 -30.27 -8.80 -1.75
N THR A 372 -29.09 -9.14 -1.29
CA THR A 372 -27.81 -8.81 -1.91
C THR A 372 -26.89 -10.02 -1.80
N THR A 373 -25.66 -9.90 -2.28
CA THR A 373 -24.69 -10.99 -2.23
C THR A 373 -23.48 -10.62 -1.41
N VAL A 374 -22.96 -11.62 -0.69
CA VAL A 374 -21.67 -11.56 -0.02
C VAL A 374 -20.72 -12.54 -0.71
N ASN A 375 -19.64 -12.05 -1.30
CA ASN A 375 -18.57 -12.89 -1.83
C ASN A 375 -17.48 -13.08 -0.78
N VAL A 376 -17.39 -14.29 -0.21
CA VAL A 376 -16.41 -14.64 0.82
C VAL A 376 -15.16 -15.20 0.16
N VAL A 377 -14.06 -14.47 0.32
CA VAL A 377 -12.75 -14.85 -0.20
C VAL A 377 -11.87 -15.44 0.89
N VAL A 378 -10.86 -16.21 0.49
CA VAL A 378 -9.89 -16.80 1.42
C VAL A 378 -9.09 -15.68 2.10
N ASN A 379 -8.82 -15.82 3.40
CA ASN A 379 -7.91 -14.94 4.10
C ASN A 379 -6.46 -15.21 3.64
N LEU A 380 -5.73 -14.17 3.26
CA LEU A 380 -4.33 -14.23 2.89
C LEU A 380 -3.51 -13.50 3.96
N PRO A 381 -2.31 -13.99 4.31
CA PRO A 381 -1.50 -13.30 5.30
C PRO A 381 -1.15 -11.87 4.83
N PRO A 382 -1.02 -10.92 5.76
CA PRO A 382 -0.56 -9.58 5.43
C PRO A 382 0.88 -9.62 4.91
N VAL A 383 1.33 -8.53 4.30
CA VAL A 383 2.72 -8.32 3.87
C VAL A 383 3.33 -7.24 4.76
N ALA A 384 4.26 -7.66 5.62
CA ALA A 384 4.93 -6.75 6.54
C ALA A 384 6.04 -5.97 5.81
N ALA A 385 6.01 -4.65 5.94
CA ALA A 385 7.04 -3.78 5.39
C ALA A 385 7.44 -2.71 6.40
N VAL A 386 8.74 -2.51 6.57
CA VAL A 386 9.33 -1.53 7.47
C VAL A 386 10.45 -0.77 6.77
N ASN A 387 10.63 0.50 7.11
CA ASN A 387 11.74 1.32 6.60
C ASN A 387 13.10 0.97 7.25
N GLY A 388 14.16 1.55 6.70
CA GLY A 388 15.55 1.32 7.13
C GLY A 388 16.33 0.38 6.21
N PRO A 389 17.51 -0.11 6.62
CA PRO A 389 18.15 0.14 7.92
C PRO A 389 18.55 1.61 8.13
N PHE A 390 18.77 2.01 9.38
CA PHE A 390 19.19 3.35 9.76
C PHE A 390 20.59 3.37 10.38
N THR A 391 21.26 4.51 10.23
CA THR A 391 22.48 4.84 10.98
C THR A 391 22.31 6.23 11.57
N ILE A 392 22.45 6.35 12.88
CA ILE A 392 22.37 7.59 13.64
C ILE A 392 23.52 7.69 14.63
N ASP A 393 23.71 8.88 15.18
CA ASP A 393 24.62 9.12 16.29
C ASP A 393 23.83 9.07 17.61
N GLU A 394 24.48 8.79 18.73
CA GLU A 394 23.84 8.77 20.05
C GLU A 394 23.12 10.07 20.39
N GLY A 395 22.04 9.94 21.17
CA GLY A 395 21.13 11.04 21.50
C GLY A 395 20.20 11.46 20.36
N ALA A 396 20.38 10.94 19.14
CA ALA A 396 19.47 11.19 18.02
C ALA A 396 18.26 10.22 18.03
N SER A 397 17.20 10.62 17.34
CA SER A 397 15.99 9.80 17.16
C SER A 397 15.62 9.63 15.70
N ILE A 398 15.02 8.48 15.38
CA ILE A 398 14.43 8.17 14.06
C ILE A 398 13.01 7.63 14.23
N THR A 399 12.23 7.70 13.17
CA THR A 399 10.92 7.05 13.12
C THR A 399 11.01 5.76 12.31
N LEU A 400 10.79 4.65 12.98
CA LEU A 400 10.48 3.38 12.34
C LEU A 400 9.06 3.46 11.80
N ASP A 401 8.91 3.19 10.51
CA ASP A 401 7.66 3.38 9.76
C ASP A 401 7.28 2.08 9.05
N ALA A 402 6.16 1.52 9.48
CA ALA A 402 5.55 0.31 8.96
C ALA A 402 4.32 0.57 8.08
N THR A 403 4.02 1.83 7.75
CA THR A 403 2.84 2.21 6.94
C THR A 403 2.88 1.68 5.51
N GLY A 404 4.03 1.18 5.06
CA GLY A 404 4.16 0.45 3.80
C GLY A 404 3.61 -0.98 3.85
N SER A 405 3.20 -1.49 5.02
CA SER A 405 2.58 -2.81 5.15
C SER A 405 1.19 -2.83 4.53
N SER A 406 0.79 -3.98 3.99
CA SER A 406 -0.48 -4.09 3.27
C SER A 406 -1.08 -5.48 3.44
N ASP A 407 -2.40 -5.55 3.42
CA ASP A 407 -3.12 -6.82 3.35
C ASP A 407 -3.69 -7.07 1.95
N PRO A 408 -3.50 -8.26 1.34
CA PRO A 408 -4.07 -8.57 0.03
C PRO A 408 -5.61 -8.53 -0.03
N ASN A 409 -6.28 -8.79 1.08
CA ASN A 409 -7.74 -8.72 1.22
C ASN A 409 -8.22 -7.32 1.64
N GLY A 410 -7.31 -6.45 2.09
CA GLY A 410 -7.62 -5.10 2.58
C GLY A 410 -8.06 -5.06 4.04
N ASP A 411 -7.78 -6.13 4.79
CA ASP A 411 -8.15 -6.26 6.20
C ASP A 411 -7.39 -5.25 7.10
N LEU A 412 -7.98 -4.92 8.25
CA LEU A 412 -7.40 -3.98 9.19
C LEU A 412 -6.17 -4.58 9.88
N LEU A 413 -5.05 -3.88 9.80
CA LEU A 413 -3.76 -4.35 10.32
C LEU A 413 -3.48 -3.92 11.76
N GLN A 414 -2.90 -4.84 12.53
CA GLN A 414 -2.29 -4.64 13.83
C GLN A 414 -0.77 -4.76 13.72
N TYR A 415 -0.06 -3.91 14.45
CA TYR A 415 1.40 -3.78 14.40
C TYR A 415 1.98 -3.97 15.79
N THR A 416 2.91 -4.90 15.93
CA THR A 416 3.64 -5.17 17.17
C THR A 416 5.14 -5.25 16.86
N TRP A 417 5.96 -4.72 17.75
CA TRP A 417 7.40 -4.57 17.56
C TRP A 417 8.17 -5.37 18.60
N ASP A 418 9.28 -5.94 18.16
CA ASP A 418 10.35 -6.54 18.97
C ASP A 418 11.60 -5.67 18.75
N LEU A 419 11.97 -4.91 19.76
CA LEU A 419 13.05 -3.91 19.77
C LEU A 419 14.27 -4.38 20.55
N ASP A 420 14.14 -5.40 21.40
CA ASP A 420 15.24 -5.97 22.18
C ASP A 420 15.75 -7.32 21.64
N ASN A 421 15.10 -7.84 20.60
CA ASN A 421 15.42 -9.06 19.87
C ASN A 421 15.40 -10.31 20.77
N ASP A 422 14.45 -10.35 21.71
CA ASP A 422 14.15 -11.53 22.53
C ASP A 422 13.17 -12.52 21.84
N GLY A 423 12.57 -12.10 20.71
CA GLY A 423 11.61 -12.87 19.93
C GLY A 423 10.15 -12.72 20.37
N LEU A 424 9.85 -11.81 21.28
CA LEU A 424 8.52 -11.39 21.71
C LEU A 424 8.20 -10.03 21.11
N PHE A 425 7.00 -9.90 20.53
CA PHE A 425 6.55 -8.64 19.91
C PHE A 425 5.70 -7.84 20.91
N ASP A 426 6.27 -7.45 22.04
CA ASP A 426 5.56 -6.77 23.13
C ASP A 426 6.16 -5.41 23.55
N ASP A 427 7.21 -4.95 22.87
CA ASP A 427 7.88 -3.68 23.19
C ASP A 427 7.07 -2.44 22.79
N ALA A 428 6.38 -2.51 21.64
CA ALA A 428 5.59 -1.41 21.14
C ALA A 428 4.45 -1.85 20.22
N THR A 429 3.48 -0.96 20.01
CA THR A 429 2.37 -1.14 19.07
C THR A 429 2.17 0.09 18.18
N GLY A 430 1.49 -0.11 17.05
CA GLY A 430 1.15 0.95 16.10
C GLY A 430 2.07 0.96 14.87
N ALA A 431 1.59 1.57 13.79
CA ALA A 431 2.27 1.56 12.49
C ALA A 431 3.59 2.36 12.46
N THR A 432 3.87 3.17 13.49
CA THR A 432 5.10 3.95 13.60
C THR A 432 5.62 3.94 15.03
N TYR A 433 6.94 3.91 15.20
CA TYR A 433 7.61 3.99 16.50
C TYR A 433 8.77 4.98 16.45
N LEU A 434 8.93 5.80 17.50
CA LEU A 434 10.06 6.73 17.64
C LEU A 434 11.20 6.05 18.41
N PHE A 435 12.23 5.62 17.70
CA PHE A 435 13.44 5.05 18.29
C PHE A 435 14.43 6.15 18.65
N THR A 436 15.05 6.07 19.83
CA THR A 436 16.14 6.96 20.26
C THR A 436 17.36 6.12 20.59
N GLY A 437 18.50 6.42 19.96
CA GLY A 437 19.77 5.75 20.27
C GLY A 437 20.35 6.32 21.55
N LEU A 438 20.29 5.58 22.67
CA LEU A 438 20.77 6.03 23.97
C LEU A 438 22.22 5.64 24.27
N ASP A 439 22.75 4.70 23.49
CA ASP A 439 24.03 4.02 23.63
C ASP A 439 24.43 3.48 22.24
N ASP A 440 25.70 3.20 22.02
CA ASP A 440 26.21 2.81 20.72
C ASP A 440 25.92 1.32 20.42
N GLY A 441 26.05 0.97 19.14
CA GLY A 441 25.94 -0.42 18.69
C GLY A 441 24.87 -0.66 17.64
N VAL A 442 24.49 -1.94 17.49
CA VAL A 442 23.56 -2.38 16.45
C VAL A 442 22.33 -2.98 17.10
N TYR A 443 21.21 -2.30 16.93
CA TYR A 443 19.91 -2.69 17.45
C TYR A 443 19.09 -3.36 16.34
N PRO A 444 18.99 -4.70 16.31
CA PRO A 444 18.05 -5.39 15.44
C PRO A 444 16.62 -5.05 15.86
N VAL A 445 15.76 -4.82 14.88
CA VAL A 445 14.34 -4.52 15.08
C VAL A 445 13.53 -5.50 14.25
N GLN A 446 12.57 -6.18 14.87
CA GLN A 446 11.59 -7.00 14.17
C GLN A 446 10.20 -6.38 14.30
N LEU A 447 9.45 -6.47 13.22
CA LEU A 447 8.05 -6.04 13.13
C LEU A 447 7.20 -7.28 12.84
N GLN A 448 6.10 -7.42 13.56
CA GLN A 448 5.01 -8.33 13.23
C GLN A 448 3.78 -7.52 12.83
N VAL A 449 3.21 -7.88 11.70
CA VAL A 449 1.95 -7.32 11.19
C VAL A 449 0.93 -8.44 11.13
N SER A 450 -0.27 -8.21 11.68
CA SER A 450 -1.34 -9.21 11.75
C SER A 450 -2.69 -8.63 11.34
N ASP A 451 -3.52 -9.45 10.70
CA ASP A 451 -4.93 -9.19 10.37
C ASP A 451 -5.89 -9.78 11.43
N THR A 452 -5.38 -10.17 12.61
CA THR A 452 -6.01 -10.93 13.71
C THR A 452 -6.09 -12.46 13.56
N LEU A 453 -5.91 -13.01 12.35
CA LEU A 453 -5.95 -14.45 12.07
C LEU A 453 -4.58 -14.99 11.66
N LEU A 454 -3.92 -14.27 10.76
CA LEU A 454 -2.62 -14.54 10.21
C LEU A 454 -1.67 -13.38 10.53
N SER A 455 -0.39 -13.63 10.34
CA SER A 455 0.65 -12.62 10.53
C SER A 455 1.81 -12.85 9.58
N ASP A 456 2.54 -11.77 9.33
CA ASP A 456 3.81 -11.77 8.64
C ASP A 456 4.82 -10.95 9.45
N THR A 457 6.09 -11.28 9.31
CA THR A 457 7.17 -10.61 10.04
C THR A 457 8.25 -10.12 9.11
N THR A 458 8.84 -8.98 9.46
CA THR A 458 9.96 -8.40 8.74
C THR A 458 10.95 -7.80 9.72
N ALA A 459 12.19 -7.59 9.28
CA ALA A 459 13.26 -7.10 10.14
C ALA A 459 14.01 -5.94 9.50
N THR A 460 14.49 -5.03 10.34
CA THR A 460 15.39 -3.92 10.01
C THR A 460 16.40 -3.75 11.14
N SER A 461 17.27 -2.76 11.05
CA SER A 461 18.21 -2.46 12.13
C SER A 461 18.49 -0.98 12.23
N VAL A 462 18.81 -0.54 13.44
CA VAL A 462 19.34 0.80 13.73
C VAL A 462 20.77 0.64 14.24
N THR A 463 21.73 1.24 13.54
CA THR A 463 23.11 1.37 14.02
C THR A 463 23.26 2.73 14.68
N VAL A 464 23.67 2.76 15.94
CA VAL A 464 23.97 3.97 16.71
C VAL A 464 25.49 4.09 16.81
N ASN A 465 26.05 5.22 16.39
CA ASN A 465 27.48 5.50 16.49
C ASN A 465 27.78 6.28 17.77
N ASN A 466 28.86 5.89 18.46
CA ASN A 466 29.43 6.65 19.58
C ASN A 466 29.73 8.11 19.19
N VAL A 467 29.35 9.06 20.05
CA VAL A 467 29.71 10.48 19.97
C VAL A 467 30.64 10.91 21.10
N ALA A 468 31.89 11.23 20.75
CA ALA A 468 32.87 11.72 21.73
C ALA A 468 32.38 12.92 22.57
N PRO A 469 32.79 13.01 23.86
CA PRO A 469 32.36 14.07 24.77
C PRO A 469 32.85 15.46 24.33
N SER A 470 32.03 16.47 24.59
CA SER A 470 32.41 17.89 24.47
C SER A 470 32.98 18.38 25.80
N VAL A 471 34.23 18.84 25.81
CA VAL A 471 35.00 19.18 27.01
C VAL A 471 35.29 20.68 27.07
N ASP A 472 35.27 21.25 28.29
CA ASP A 472 35.67 22.62 28.61
C ASP A 472 36.59 22.57 29.84
N ALA A 473 37.86 22.95 29.67
CA ALA A 473 38.87 22.98 30.72
C ALA A 473 38.67 24.18 31.68
N GLY A 474 37.87 25.17 31.30
CA GLY A 474 37.69 26.42 32.03
C GLY A 474 38.68 27.51 31.60
N PRO A 475 38.63 28.69 32.26
CA PRO A 475 39.39 29.85 31.83
C PRO A 475 40.87 29.76 32.20
N ASP A 476 41.70 30.47 31.42
CA ASP A 476 43.10 30.74 31.74
C ASP A 476 43.26 31.35 33.14
N GLN A 477 44.36 31.00 33.81
CA GLN A 477 44.64 31.41 35.18
C GLN A 477 45.97 32.17 35.28
N THR A 478 46.04 33.06 36.27
CA THR A 478 47.29 33.71 36.68
C THR A 478 47.45 33.56 38.18
N ILE A 479 48.55 32.93 38.60
CA ILE A 479 48.86 32.65 40.01
C ILE A 479 50.30 33.05 40.30
N ASP A 480 50.66 33.05 41.58
CA ASP A 480 52.05 33.18 42.03
C ASP A 480 52.60 31.78 42.35
N GLU A 481 53.90 31.56 42.12
CA GLU A 481 54.54 30.27 42.39
C GLU A 481 54.40 29.81 43.84
N GLY A 482 54.37 28.50 44.07
CA GLY A 482 54.08 27.91 45.37
C GLY A 482 52.62 28.07 45.83
N GLY A 483 51.77 28.79 45.07
CA GLY A 483 50.33 28.88 45.27
C GLY A 483 49.53 27.79 44.55
N PRO A 484 48.34 27.41 45.06
CA PRO A 484 47.48 26.42 44.39
C PRO A 484 46.69 27.03 43.23
N ALA A 485 46.82 26.46 42.04
CA ALA A 485 45.86 26.61 40.94
C ALA A 485 44.70 25.62 41.14
N ASN A 486 43.47 26.10 41.08
CA ASN A 486 42.27 25.26 41.23
C ASN A 486 41.60 25.10 39.87
N PHE A 487 41.43 23.87 39.43
CA PHE A 487 40.82 23.54 38.16
C PHE A 487 39.39 23.04 38.38
N SER A 488 38.48 23.51 37.55
CA SER A 488 37.08 23.11 37.56
C SER A 488 36.64 22.98 36.11
N GLY A 489 36.85 21.80 35.55
CA GLY A 489 36.44 21.46 34.19
C GLY A 489 34.98 21.06 34.12
N SER A 490 34.42 21.03 32.92
CA SER A 490 33.11 20.47 32.64
C SER A 490 33.09 19.73 31.31
N PHE A 491 32.14 18.81 31.14
CA PHE A 491 31.91 18.15 29.87
C PHE A 491 30.43 17.81 29.70
N SER A 492 30.03 17.53 28.46
CA SER A 492 28.72 16.98 28.12
C SER A 492 28.87 15.90 27.06
N ASP A 493 28.09 14.83 27.19
CA ASP A 493 28.09 13.70 26.28
C ASP A 493 26.66 13.38 25.82
N PRO A 494 26.40 13.22 24.51
CA PRO A 494 25.14 12.67 24.01
C PRO A 494 24.86 11.22 24.43
N GLY A 495 25.90 10.41 24.63
CA GLY A 495 25.85 9.05 25.18
C GLY A 495 25.54 9.12 26.68
N ILE A 496 24.25 8.98 27.02
CA ILE A 496 23.80 9.16 28.42
C ILE A 496 24.04 7.90 29.28
N LEU A 497 24.39 6.78 28.64
CA LEU A 497 24.67 5.50 29.30
C LEU A 497 26.18 5.26 29.46
N ASP A 498 27.01 6.06 28.80
CA ASP A 498 28.46 6.02 28.82
C ASP A 498 29.05 6.26 30.20
N THR A 499 30.24 5.71 30.41
CA THR A 499 31.09 5.98 31.55
C THR A 499 32.39 6.67 31.14
N HIS A 500 32.70 7.79 31.79
CA HIS A 500 33.83 8.64 31.39
C HIS A 500 35.06 8.50 32.29
N THR A 501 36.23 8.48 31.67
CA THR A 501 37.54 8.62 32.31
C THR A 501 38.08 10.04 32.10
N ILE A 502 38.42 10.72 33.20
CA ILE A 502 38.91 12.11 33.19
C ILE A 502 40.41 12.13 33.48
N VAL A 503 41.16 12.94 32.73
CA VAL A 503 42.60 13.12 32.91
C VAL A 503 42.98 14.60 32.74
N TRP A 504 43.63 15.15 33.75
CA TRP A 504 44.32 16.45 33.69
C TRP A 504 45.82 16.25 33.51
N ASP A 505 46.40 16.85 32.45
CA ASP A 505 47.85 17.06 32.32
C ASP A 505 48.16 18.53 32.63
N PHE A 506 48.93 18.78 33.70
CA PHE A 506 49.24 20.14 34.17
C PHE A 506 50.34 20.84 33.36
N GLY A 507 50.98 20.15 32.41
CA GLY A 507 51.95 20.73 31.48
C GLY A 507 53.35 20.99 32.06
N ASP A 508 53.61 20.66 33.32
CA ASP A 508 54.90 20.81 34.00
C ASP A 508 55.65 19.48 34.19
N GLY A 509 55.09 18.38 33.68
CA GLY A 509 55.65 17.02 33.82
C GLY A 509 55.37 16.38 35.18
N SER A 510 54.54 17.00 36.02
CA SER A 510 53.92 16.34 37.16
C SER A 510 52.90 15.29 36.69
N GLY A 511 52.47 14.40 37.58
CA GLY A 511 51.53 13.32 37.23
C GLY A 511 50.10 13.81 37.07
N ASP A 512 49.30 13.05 36.32
CA ASP A 512 47.93 13.42 35.99
C ASP A 512 46.94 13.32 37.18
N SER A 513 45.81 14.04 37.09
CA SER A 513 44.69 13.96 38.03
C SER A 513 43.41 13.43 37.38
N GLY A 514 42.60 12.68 38.13
CA GLY A 514 41.40 11.99 37.63
C GLY A 514 40.05 12.58 38.05
N ASP A 515 40.02 13.79 38.59
CA ASP A 515 38.80 14.49 39.04
C ASP A 515 38.61 15.78 38.22
N LEU A 516 37.35 16.12 37.87
CA LEU A 516 37.02 17.40 37.22
C LEU A 516 37.37 18.60 38.10
N ASN A 517 37.32 18.43 39.42
CA ASN A 517 37.68 19.46 40.39
C ASN A 517 38.97 19.05 41.12
N THR A 518 40.07 19.67 40.75
CA THR A 518 41.39 19.34 41.31
C THR A 518 42.21 20.60 41.58
N SER A 519 43.30 20.46 42.31
CA SER A 519 44.24 21.56 42.57
C SER A 519 45.66 21.11 42.32
N HIS A 520 46.45 21.97 41.69
CA HIS A 520 47.88 21.74 41.45
C HIS A 520 48.71 22.90 41.98
N THR A 521 49.98 22.67 42.32
CA THR A 521 50.91 23.71 42.76
C THR A 521 52.14 23.67 41.88
N TYR A 522 52.38 24.77 41.17
CA TYR A 522 53.59 24.95 40.37
C TYR A 522 54.71 25.46 41.26
N THR A 523 55.85 24.76 41.23
CA THR A 523 57.00 25.05 42.10
C THR A 523 57.93 26.12 41.55
N ASP A 524 57.74 26.55 40.31
CA ASP A 524 58.61 27.48 39.58
C ASP A 524 57.74 28.37 38.68
N ASP A 525 58.23 29.57 38.34
CA ASP A 525 57.52 30.51 37.48
C ASP A 525 57.53 30.06 36.00
N GLY A 526 56.52 30.47 35.23
CA GLY A 526 56.41 30.02 33.84
C GLY A 526 55.01 30.06 33.25
N VAL A 527 54.90 29.57 32.01
CA VAL A 527 53.62 29.44 31.29
C VAL A 527 53.40 27.97 30.98
N PHE A 528 52.35 27.39 31.58
CA PHE A 528 52.01 25.99 31.47
C PHE A 528 50.71 25.83 30.68
N THR A 529 50.72 24.95 29.67
CA THR A 529 49.50 24.58 28.93
C THR A 529 48.90 23.35 29.61
N VAL A 530 47.75 23.53 30.23
CA VAL A 530 47.02 22.49 30.94
C VAL A 530 46.00 21.88 30.00
N THR A 531 45.95 20.55 29.92
CA THR A 531 45.02 19.82 29.06
C THR A 531 44.05 19.00 29.90
N LEU A 532 42.75 19.19 29.69
CA LEU A 532 41.71 18.30 30.18
C LEU A 532 41.33 17.35 29.06
N THR A 533 41.42 16.04 29.30
CA THR A 533 40.94 14.99 28.40
C THR A 533 39.84 14.20 29.09
N VAL A 534 38.73 13.97 28.39
CA VAL A 534 37.64 13.09 28.81
C VAL A 534 37.46 12.03 27.73
N THR A 535 37.47 10.77 28.13
CA THR A 535 37.32 9.61 27.25
C THR A 535 36.11 8.81 27.71
N ASP A 536 35.14 8.58 26.83
CA ASP A 536 34.05 7.62 27.09
C ASP A 536 34.55 6.17 27.01
N ASP A 537 33.74 5.21 27.47
CA ASP A 537 34.09 3.80 27.52
C ASP A 537 34.08 3.11 26.15
N ASP A 538 33.53 3.76 25.14
CA ASP A 538 33.49 3.29 23.74
C ASP A 538 34.59 3.94 22.87
N GLY A 539 35.50 4.69 23.50
CA GLY A 539 36.75 5.17 22.92
C GLY A 539 36.70 6.52 22.23
N GLY A 540 35.57 7.23 22.31
CA GLY A 540 35.47 8.64 21.96
C GLY A 540 36.25 9.49 22.95
N VAL A 541 36.91 10.54 22.43
CA VAL A 541 37.83 11.37 23.22
C VAL A 541 37.55 12.84 22.93
N GLY A 542 37.17 13.56 23.97
CA GLY A 542 37.10 15.01 24.00
C GLY A 542 38.30 15.59 24.73
N SER A 543 38.81 16.74 24.26
CA SER A 543 39.84 17.47 24.99
C SER A 543 39.73 18.97 24.80
N ASP A 544 40.14 19.70 25.83
CA ASP A 544 40.26 21.15 25.82
C ASP A 544 41.50 21.59 26.62
N THR A 545 41.99 22.80 26.36
CA THR A 545 43.22 23.33 26.97
C THR A 545 43.01 24.71 27.55
N LEU A 546 43.68 25.00 28.66
CA LEU A 546 43.82 26.33 29.23
C LEU A 546 45.27 26.65 29.54
N VAL A 547 45.57 27.93 29.74
CA VAL A 547 46.92 28.41 30.08
C VAL A 547 46.96 28.86 31.54
N VAL A 548 47.97 28.37 32.27
CA VAL A 548 48.33 28.88 33.60
C VAL A 548 49.62 29.70 33.49
N THR A 549 49.53 30.97 33.83
CA THR A 549 50.70 31.85 33.99
C THR A 549 51.08 31.93 35.46
N VAL A 550 52.26 31.45 35.81
CA VAL A 550 52.81 31.46 37.17
C VAL A 550 53.82 32.59 37.26
N ASN A 551 53.58 33.55 38.16
CA ASN A 551 54.50 34.66 38.40
C ASN A 551 55.53 34.28 39.45
N ASN A 552 56.76 34.75 39.23
CA ASN A 552 57.82 34.70 40.23
C ASN A 552 57.45 35.54 41.47
N VAL A 553 57.66 34.98 42.66
CA VAL A 553 57.56 35.64 43.96
C VAL A 553 58.97 35.97 44.46
N PRO A 554 59.32 37.24 44.71
CA PRO A 554 60.65 37.57 45.18
C PRO A 554 60.98 36.94 46.55
N PRO A 555 62.23 36.52 46.81
CA PRO A 555 62.65 36.00 48.09
C PRO A 555 62.52 37.04 49.20
N VAL A 556 62.13 36.60 50.39
CA VAL A 556 62.08 37.44 51.60
C VAL A 556 63.37 37.27 52.38
N VAL A 557 64.08 38.38 52.62
CA VAL A 557 65.37 38.39 53.32
C VAL A 557 65.23 39.06 54.69
N ASP A 558 65.76 38.41 55.72
CA ASP A 558 65.94 38.94 57.07
C ASP A 558 67.44 39.04 57.36
N ALA A 559 67.95 40.27 57.50
CA ALA A 559 69.37 40.51 57.80
C ALA A 559 69.74 40.29 59.28
N GLY A 560 68.77 39.89 60.12
CA GLY A 560 68.91 39.78 61.56
C GLY A 560 68.65 41.12 62.28
N PRO A 561 68.72 41.13 63.61
CA PRO A 561 68.42 42.32 64.40
C PRO A 561 69.50 43.41 64.22
N ASP A 562 69.08 44.67 64.38
CA ASP A 562 70.00 45.80 64.47
C ASP A 562 71.03 45.57 65.59
N ALA A 563 72.30 45.90 65.29
CA ALA A 563 73.38 45.85 66.26
C ALA A 563 73.87 47.25 66.62
N THR A 564 74.31 47.43 67.87
CA THR A 564 75.07 48.60 68.30
C THR A 564 76.48 48.12 68.67
N LEU A 565 77.49 48.73 68.07
CA LEU A 565 78.89 48.37 68.22
C LEU A 565 79.69 49.59 68.65
N ASN A 566 80.78 49.37 69.38
CA ASN A 566 81.79 50.41 69.60
C ASN A 566 82.74 50.50 68.40
N GLU A 567 83.33 51.67 68.22
CA GLU A 567 84.35 51.93 67.20
C GLU A 567 85.47 50.87 67.24
N GLY A 568 85.81 50.31 66.07
CA GLY A 568 86.83 49.25 65.92
C GLY A 568 86.34 47.82 66.22
N GLU A 569 85.05 47.61 66.52
CA GLU A 569 84.47 46.27 66.70
C GLU A 569 84.04 45.63 65.37
N THR A 570 84.10 44.30 65.34
CA THR A 570 83.60 43.49 64.21
C THR A 570 82.11 43.23 64.40
N PHE A 571 81.30 43.60 63.42
CA PHE A 571 79.91 43.16 63.33
C PHE A 571 79.88 41.69 62.95
N VAL A 572 79.26 40.86 63.81
CA VAL A 572 78.99 39.45 63.53
C VAL A 572 77.51 39.21 63.76
N SER A 573 76.79 38.84 62.71
CA SER A 573 75.38 38.49 62.77
C SER A 573 75.09 37.32 61.84
N ALA A 574 73.88 36.77 61.95
CA ALA A 574 73.34 35.84 60.99
C ALA A 574 72.01 36.38 60.48
N GLY A 575 71.77 36.18 59.19
CA GLY A 575 70.48 36.42 58.58
C GLY A 575 69.95 35.13 57.95
N SER A 576 68.75 35.24 57.43
CA SER A 576 68.07 34.16 56.71
C SER A 576 67.28 34.71 55.55
N PHE A 577 67.00 33.86 54.57
CA PHE A 577 66.04 34.15 53.53
C PHE A 577 65.10 32.96 53.34
N THR A 578 63.90 33.24 52.85
CA THR A 578 62.94 32.22 52.43
C THR A 578 62.44 32.57 51.04
N ASP A 579 62.30 31.56 50.20
CA ASP A 579 61.72 31.68 48.87
C ASP A 579 60.64 30.62 48.70
N GLN A 580 59.56 30.96 47.99
CA GLN A 580 58.50 30.03 47.62
C GLN A 580 58.83 29.25 46.35
N GLY A 581 59.62 29.84 45.44
CA GLY A 581 60.03 29.24 44.19
C GLY A 581 61.20 28.27 44.30
N ALA A 582 61.30 27.35 43.34
CA ALA A 582 62.45 26.48 43.12
C ALA A 582 63.59 27.22 42.41
N ASP A 583 63.94 28.39 42.95
CA ASP A 583 64.84 29.35 42.33
C ASP A 583 66.34 29.06 42.51
N SER A 584 67.14 29.78 41.73
CA SER A 584 68.58 29.91 41.95
C SER A 584 68.93 31.26 42.57
N TRP A 585 69.38 31.27 43.82
CA TRP A 585 69.64 32.50 44.56
C TRP A 585 71.07 33.03 44.41
N THR A 586 71.19 34.35 44.33
CA THR A 586 72.43 35.08 44.59
C THR A 586 72.14 36.22 45.55
N ALA A 587 73.10 36.55 46.42
CA ALA A 587 72.93 37.62 47.39
C ALA A 587 74.16 38.55 47.44
N THR A 588 73.90 39.80 47.81
CA THR A 588 74.92 40.79 48.12
C THR A 588 74.59 41.50 49.43
N VAL A 589 75.60 41.95 50.16
CA VAL A 589 75.45 42.78 51.37
C VAL A 589 76.17 44.11 51.18
N ASP A 590 75.56 45.21 51.63
CA ASP A 590 76.21 46.51 51.74
C ASP A 590 76.29 46.89 53.22
N TYR A 591 77.52 47.01 53.75
CA TYR A 591 77.75 47.37 55.15
C TYR A 591 77.68 48.89 55.39
N GLY A 592 77.43 49.71 54.36
CA GLY A 592 77.21 51.15 54.50
C GLY A 592 78.47 52.00 54.59
N GLU A 593 79.66 51.42 54.41
CA GLU A 593 80.96 52.11 54.47
C GLU A 593 81.37 52.77 53.14
N GLY A 594 80.49 52.78 52.13
CA GLY A 594 80.75 53.38 50.82
C GLY A 594 81.50 52.50 49.82
N ALA A 595 81.84 51.26 50.17
CA ALA A 595 82.37 50.25 49.25
C ALA A 595 81.33 49.69 48.26
N GLY A 596 80.05 49.85 48.58
CA GLY A 596 78.92 49.31 47.82
C GLY A 596 78.65 47.83 48.12
N PRO A 597 77.75 47.18 47.36
CA PRO A 597 77.37 45.79 47.60
C PRO A 597 78.49 44.79 47.32
N GLU A 598 78.72 43.87 48.25
CA GLU A 598 79.69 42.77 48.16
C GLU A 598 78.98 41.41 48.05
N PRO A 599 79.59 40.39 47.40
CA PRO A 599 78.99 39.05 47.31
C PRO A 599 78.78 38.40 48.69
N LEU A 600 77.58 37.87 48.93
CA LEU A 600 77.22 37.16 50.16
C LEU A 600 77.04 35.66 49.87
N ALA A 601 77.77 34.83 50.61
CA ALA A 601 77.61 33.38 50.52
C ALA A 601 76.31 32.94 51.22
N LEU A 602 75.48 32.20 50.50
CA LEU A 602 74.23 31.62 51.01
C LEU A 602 74.45 30.15 51.36
N ASN A 603 73.86 29.71 52.47
CA ASN A 603 73.82 28.30 52.83
C ASN A 603 72.58 27.63 52.20
N PRO A 604 72.63 26.32 51.87
CA PRO A 604 71.50 25.59 51.32
C PRO A 604 70.26 25.52 52.24
N ASP A 605 70.42 25.82 53.53
CA ASP A 605 69.33 25.83 54.51
C ASP A 605 68.62 27.19 54.63
N GLY A 606 68.92 28.13 53.73
CA GLY A 606 68.32 29.47 53.75
C GLY A 606 68.99 30.45 54.71
N SER A 607 70.13 30.08 55.34
CA SER A 607 70.87 30.98 56.23
C SER A 607 72.07 31.64 55.56
N PHE A 608 72.54 32.77 56.11
CA PHE A 608 73.82 33.39 55.74
C PHE A 608 74.47 34.08 56.93
N ALA A 609 75.79 34.23 56.88
CA ALA A 609 76.56 34.91 57.93
C ALA A 609 76.98 36.31 57.47
N LEU A 610 76.83 37.28 58.36
CA LEU A 610 77.29 38.66 58.17
C LEU A 610 78.53 38.87 59.05
N ASN A 611 79.59 39.40 58.45
CA ASN A 611 80.85 39.65 59.15
C ASN A 611 81.60 40.83 58.51
N ASN A 612 81.66 41.97 59.20
CA ASN A 612 82.40 43.14 58.74
C ASN A 612 83.12 43.87 59.89
N LEU A 613 84.31 44.41 59.63
CA LEU A 613 85.06 45.23 60.58
C LEU A 613 84.89 46.70 60.22
N TYR A 614 84.16 47.44 61.08
CA TYR A 614 84.01 48.89 60.94
C TYR A 614 85.27 49.61 61.42
N GLN A 615 86.06 50.10 60.47
CA GLN A 615 87.30 50.83 60.73
C GLN A 615 87.02 52.30 61.12
N ASP A 616 87.96 52.91 61.85
CA ASP A 616 87.93 54.31 62.29
C ASP A 616 87.81 55.29 61.09
N ASP A 617 86.99 56.33 61.24
CA ASP A 617 86.66 57.34 60.21
C ASP A 617 87.81 58.34 59.95
#